data_AF-A0A0F3QGQ1-F1
#
_entry.id   AF-A0A0F3QGQ1-F1
#
_cell.length_a   1.000
_cell.length_b   1.000
_cell.length_c   1.000
_cell.angle_alpha   90.00
_cell.angle_beta   90.00
_cell.angle_gamma   90.00
#
_symmetry.space_group_name_H-M   'P 1'
#
loop_
_entity.id
_entity.type
_entity.pdbx_description
1 polymer ?
#
loop_
_entity_poly.entity_id
_entity_poly.type
_entity_poly.pdbx_seq_one_letter_code
_entity_poly.pdbx_strand_id
1 'polypeptide(L)'
;MKDKPNEAWEVTGVDTLSKARDLNNTRTDPEIPTIIKNSENHPRTTAEHIILTGTTDLTSVASLPATHMAKYASLAIINTNLQIEKEADLKPTFEKLYSYVLDYSSSREFKEKVNEVNLNSKSQAEALSSKVINNTDTAILNKEEKEAKNLYEAIKENYHKLPESSRSKTPEQYLEKILFDKIKMKALEDTIISDLEPKLVKEAENQGFKKLTEHSKDRTTYCFYGAPASGKGTSVAMRRKEAIEQGKNWSDIVKINTDSHRDFIIDDRLTTSKIENKSPLNHAEAGFISNMSYRLYEKKVNDNKAPDMLVDTIMPNQYILGYGS
;
A
#
# COMPACT_ATOMS: atom_id res chain seq x y z
N MET A 1 10.53 16.11 -28.86
CA MET A 1 10.26 14.68 -28.59
C MET A 1 9.51 14.64 -27.27
N LYS A 2 8.28 14.11 -27.26
CA LYS A 2 7.50 13.98 -26.02
C LYS A 2 8.10 12.80 -25.25
N ASP A 3 8.67 13.06 -24.09
CA ASP A 3 9.07 12.01 -23.15
C ASP A 3 7.81 11.22 -22.80
N LYS A 4 7.76 9.97 -23.26
CA LYS A 4 6.72 9.04 -22.86
C LYS A 4 6.88 8.78 -21.35
N PRO A 5 5.80 8.84 -20.55
CA PRO A 5 5.86 8.35 -19.19
C PRO A 5 6.27 6.87 -19.22
N ASN A 6 7.14 6.50 -18.29
CA ASN A 6 7.78 5.20 -18.09
C ASN A 6 6.86 4.01 -18.45
N GLU A 7 6.98 3.48 -19.67
CA GLU A 7 6.16 2.40 -20.28
C GLU A 7 6.36 1.02 -19.63
N ALA A 8 7.04 0.92 -18.48
CA ALA A 8 7.43 -0.37 -17.92
C ALA A 8 6.21 -1.26 -17.61
N TRP A 9 5.07 -0.67 -17.21
CA TRP A 9 3.82 -1.39 -16.90
C TRP A 9 2.56 -0.55 -17.24
N GLU A 10 2.31 -0.28 -18.52
CA GLU A 10 0.91 -0.03 -18.95
C GLU A 10 0.20 -1.39 -19.03
N VAL A 11 -0.59 -1.70 -18.01
CA VAL A 11 -1.18 -3.03 -17.83
C VAL A 11 -2.52 -3.08 -18.55
N THR A 12 -2.50 -3.55 -19.80
CA THR A 12 -3.74 -3.99 -20.44
C THR A 12 -4.07 -5.41 -19.96
N GLY A 13 -5.36 -5.72 -19.80
CA GLY A 13 -5.79 -7.01 -19.27
C GLY A 13 -5.22 -8.21 -20.06
N VAL A 14 -5.11 -8.10 -21.38
CA VAL A 14 -4.64 -9.18 -22.27
C VAL A 14 -3.14 -9.46 -22.06
N ASP A 15 -2.31 -8.43 -21.93
CA ASP A 15 -0.86 -8.58 -21.72
C ASP A 15 -0.54 -9.24 -20.38
N THR A 16 -1.36 -8.97 -19.35
CA THR A 16 -1.17 -9.48 -17.99
C THR A 16 -1.28 -11.00 -17.93
N LEU A 17 -2.27 -11.57 -18.63
CA LEU A 17 -2.51 -13.01 -18.60
C LEU A 17 -1.48 -13.78 -19.44
N SER A 18 -0.96 -13.18 -20.52
CA SER A 18 0.16 -13.76 -21.27
C SER A 18 1.42 -13.84 -20.39
N LYS A 19 1.79 -12.73 -19.74
CA LYS A 19 2.93 -12.69 -18.80
C LYS A 19 2.76 -13.70 -17.66
N ALA A 20 1.55 -13.88 -17.15
CA ALA A 20 1.25 -14.87 -16.12
C ALA A 20 1.30 -16.34 -16.60
N ARG A 21 1.12 -16.60 -17.91
CA ARG A 21 1.29 -17.94 -18.51
C ARG A 21 2.76 -18.27 -18.75
N ASP A 22 3.55 -17.29 -19.19
CA ASP A 22 4.98 -17.47 -19.47
C ASP A 22 5.77 -17.84 -18.21
N LEU A 23 5.33 -17.35 -17.05
CA LEU A 23 5.77 -17.79 -15.72
C LEU A 23 5.73 -19.30 -15.51
N ASN A 24 4.69 -19.95 -16.00
CA ASN A 24 4.49 -21.39 -15.79
C ASN A 24 5.26 -22.24 -16.80
N ASN A 25 5.76 -21.63 -17.89
CA ASN A 25 6.23 -22.35 -19.09
C ASN A 25 7.70 -22.08 -19.46
N THR A 26 8.42 -21.15 -18.83
CA THR A 26 9.79 -20.78 -19.27
C THR A 26 10.82 -20.65 -18.15
N ARG A 27 12.10 -20.89 -18.50
CA ARG A 27 13.30 -20.72 -17.66
C ARG A 27 13.75 -19.25 -17.50
N THR A 28 13.04 -18.33 -18.13
CA THR A 28 13.29 -16.88 -18.09
C THR A 28 12.09 -16.23 -17.44
N ASP A 29 12.20 -15.90 -16.15
CA ASP A 29 11.13 -15.25 -15.40
C ASP A 29 10.71 -13.95 -16.10
N PRO A 30 9.45 -13.81 -16.53
CA PRO A 30 8.93 -12.52 -16.95
C PRO A 30 9.16 -11.48 -15.83
N GLU A 31 9.55 -10.26 -16.18
CA GLU A 31 9.56 -9.17 -15.21
C GLU A 31 8.12 -8.96 -14.74
N ILE A 32 7.84 -9.13 -13.45
CA ILE A 32 6.50 -9.01 -12.85
C ILE A 32 6.61 -8.05 -11.67
N PRO A 33 5.61 -7.18 -11.44
CA PRO A 33 5.59 -6.30 -10.30
C PRO A 33 5.71 -7.07 -9.01
N THR A 34 6.52 -6.55 -8.10
CA THR A 34 6.92 -7.28 -6.89
C THR A 34 5.72 -7.53 -5.97
N ILE A 35 4.75 -6.60 -5.94
CA ILE A 35 3.49 -6.79 -5.22
C ILE A 35 2.67 -8.01 -5.71
N ILE A 36 2.77 -8.36 -6.99
CA ILE A 36 2.11 -9.55 -7.53
C ILE A 36 2.89 -10.81 -7.15
N LYS A 37 4.23 -10.74 -7.17
CA LYS A 37 5.10 -11.84 -6.73
C LYS A 37 4.92 -12.17 -5.25
N ASN A 38 4.73 -11.15 -4.42
CA ASN A 38 4.54 -11.27 -2.97
C ASN A 38 3.08 -11.53 -2.59
N SER A 39 2.15 -11.59 -3.55
CA SER A 39 0.75 -11.88 -3.25
C SER A 39 0.54 -13.35 -2.86
N GLU A 40 -0.38 -13.59 -1.93
CA GLU A 40 -0.92 -14.93 -1.63
C GLU A 40 -1.66 -15.54 -2.83
N ASN A 41 -2.23 -14.70 -3.70
CA ASN A 41 -2.85 -15.15 -4.93
C ASN A 41 -1.78 -15.50 -5.96
N HIS A 42 -1.95 -16.62 -6.64
CA HIS A 42 -1.11 -16.98 -7.77
C HIS A 42 -1.12 -15.85 -8.83
N PRO A 43 0.00 -15.52 -9.50
CA PRO A 43 0.05 -14.42 -10.48
C PRO A 43 -1.04 -14.48 -11.55
N ARG A 44 -1.39 -15.69 -12.01
CA ARG A 44 -2.53 -15.92 -12.93
C ARG A 44 -3.86 -15.45 -12.35
N THR A 45 -4.14 -15.71 -11.07
CA THR A 45 -5.36 -15.26 -10.40
C THR A 45 -5.40 -13.73 -10.31
N THR A 46 -4.28 -13.09 -9.96
CA THR A 46 -4.17 -11.63 -9.94
C THR A 46 -4.37 -11.03 -11.34
N ALA A 47 -3.84 -11.67 -12.38
CA ALA A 47 -4.07 -11.27 -13.77
C ALA A 47 -5.55 -11.37 -14.18
N GLU A 48 -6.24 -12.43 -13.77
CA GLU A 48 -7.68 -12.58 -13.97
C GLU A 48 -8.46 -11.45 -13.27
N HIS A 49 -8.09 -11.11 -12.02
CA HIS A 49 -8.71 -10.00 -11.29
C HIS A 49 -8.50 -8.66 -12.00
N ILE A 50 -7.30 -8.39 -12.54
CA ILE A 50 -7.00 -7.18 -13.32
C ILE A 50 -7.92 -7.08 -14.54
N ILE A 51 -8.05 -8.16 -15.32
CA ILE A 51 -8.94 -8.20 -16.49
C ILE A 51 -10.39 -7.92 -16.07
N LEU A 52 -10.87 -8.64 -15.06
CA LEU A 52 -12.27 -8.61 -14.66
C LEU A 52 -12.68 -7.27 -14.06
N THR A 53 -11.81 -6.67 -13.25
CA THR A 53 -12.06 -5.36 -12.65
C THR A 53 -11.79 -4.19 -13.59
N GLY A 54 -10.97 -4.40 -14.62
CA GLY A 54 -10.51 -3.33 -15.51
C GLY A 54 -9.57 -2.32 -14.85
N THR A 55 -9.08 -2.61 -13.63
CA THR A 55 -8.20 -1.69 -12.89
C THR A 55 -6.75 -1.77 -13.38
N THR A 56 -6.08 -0.63 -13.40
CA THR A 56 -4.62 -0.56 -13.55
C THR A 56 -3.90 -0.46 -12.21
N ASP A 57 -4.63 -0.29 -11.10
CA ASP A 57 -4.08 -0.24 -9.75
C ASP A 57 -3.83 -1.67 -9.23
N LEU A 58 -2.58 -2.08 -9.28
CA LEU A 58 -2.13 -3.39 -8.81
C LEU A 58 -2.36 -3.62 -7.31
N THR A 59 -2.38 -2.56 -6.51
CA THR A 59 -2.61 -2.68 -5.06
C THR A 59 -4.04 -3.05 -4.73
N SER A 60 -4.99 -2.73 -5.62
CA SER A 60 -6.42 -3.02 -5.46
C SER A 60 -6.82 -4.48 -5.73
N VAL A 61 -5.90 -5.27 -6.29
CA VAL A 61 -6.14 -6.67 -6.73
C VAL A 61 -5.16 -7.67 -6.13
N ALA A 62 -4.04 -7.19 -5.57
CA ALA A 62 -3.11 -8.02 -4.82
C ALA A 62 -3.65 -8.31 -3.42
N SER A 63 -3.41 -9.52 -2.93
CA SER A 63 -3.65 -9.91 -1.54
C SER A 63 -2.31 -10.29 -0.92
N LEU A 64 -1.81 -9.51 0.03
CA LEU A 64 -0.51 -9.73 0.66
C LEU A 64 -0.63 -10.62 1.91
N PRO A 65 0.38 -11.47 2.19
CA PRO A 65 0.45 -12.22 3.43
C PRO A 65 0.44 -11.31 4.66
N ALA A 66 -0.17 -11.76 5.75
CA ALA A 66 -0.22 -10.98 7.00
C ALA A 66 1.17 -10.59 7.54
N THR A 67 2.20 -11.43 7.32
CA THR A 67 3.59 -11.13 7.69
C THR A 67 4.18 -9.97 6.86
N HIS A 68 3.86 -9.90 5.57
CA HIS A 68 4.21 -8.75 4.71
C HIS A 68 3.45 -7.49 5.16
N MET A 69 2.16 -7.62 5.47
CA MET A 69 1.37 -6.53 6.03
C MET A 69 1.97 -5.99 7.33
N ALA A 70 2.43 -6.84 8.25
CA ALA A 70 3.10 -6.42 9.47
C ALA A 70 4.43 -5.69 9.21
N LYS A 71 5.24 -6.18 8.26
CA LYS A 71 6.45 -5.47 7.81
C LYS A 71 6.10 -4.06 7.31
N TYR A 72 5.11 -3.93 6.44
CA TYR A 72 4.75 -2.63 5.86
C TYR A 72 4.07 -1.69 6.85
N ALA A 73 3.19 -2.22 7.71
CA ALA A 73 2.61 -1.46 8.81
C ALA A 73 3.70 -0.91 9.73
N SER A 74 4.74 -1.68 10.04
CA SER A 74 5.84 -1.20 10.89
C SER A 74 6.63 -0.04 10.26
N LEU A 75 6.87 -0.07 8.95
CA LEU A 75 7.47 1.08 8.24
C LEU A 75 6.56 2.31 8.29
N ALA A 76 5.27 2.12 8.07
CA ALA A 76 4.30 3.20 8.14
C ALA A 76 4.20 3.79 9.56
N ILE A 77 4.25 2.95 10.60
CA ILE A 77 4.30 3.36 12.01
C ILE A 77 5.58 4.15 12.27
N ILE A 78 6.75 3.68 11.83
CA ILE A 78 8.03 4.40 12.01
C ILE A 78 7.97 5.78 11.36
N ASN A 79 7.51 5.87 10.10
CA ASN A 79 7.39 7.15 9.38
C ASN A 79 6.51 8.17 10.10
N THR A 80 5.47 7.70 10.80
CA THR A 80 4.40 8.54 11.36
C THR A 80 4.49 8.73 12.86
N ASN A 81 5.35 8.00 13.56
CA ASN A 81 5.49 8.07 15.02
C ASN A 81 6.90 8.42 15.50
N LEU A 82 7.96 8.17 14.72
CA LEU A 82 9.34 8.34 15.19
C LEU A 82 10.03 9.53 14.52
N GLN A 83 10.90 10.20 15.27
CA GLN A 83 11.73 11.27 14.73
C GLN A 83 12.84 10.67 13.86
N ILE A 84 12.83 11.04 12.57
CA ILE A 84 13.80 10.59 11.57
C ILE A 84 14.46 11.83 10.96
N GLU A 85 15.77 11.96 11.09
CA GLU A 85 16.49 13.15 10.62
C GLU A 85 16.54 13.21 9.09
N LYS A 86 16.97 12.11 8.46
CA LYS A 86 17.07 11.96 7.00
C LYS A 86 16.32 10.71 6.57
N GLU A 87 15.76 10.71 5.37
CA GLU A 87 15.07 9.53 4.84
C GLU A 87 15.98 8.28 4.78
N ALA A 88 17.29 8.48 4.57
CA ALA A 88 18.29 7.41 4.62
C ALA A 88 18.41 6.73 6.00
N ASP A 89 17.98 7.39 7.09
CA ASP A 89 18.00 6.84 8.44
C ASP A 89 16.80 5.91 8.71
N LEU A 90 15.81 5.87 7.81
CA LEU A 90 14.65 5.00 7.92
C LEU A 90 15.06 3.52 7.94
N LYS A 91 15.98 3.11 7.05
CA LYS A 91 16.43 1.71 6.95
C LYS A 91 17.16 1.24 8.21
N PRO A 92 18.21 1.93 8.70
CA PRO A 92 18.83 1.59 9.98
C PRO A 92 17.86 1.57 11.17
N THR A 93 16.86 2.46 11.17
CA THR A 93 15.84 2.50 12.22
C THR A 93 14.95 1.26 12.18
N PHE A 94 14.43 0.92 11.00
CA PHE A 94 13.63 -0.28 10.79
C PHE A 94 14.41 -1.56 11.12
N GLU A 95 15.66 -1.68 10.66
CA GLU A 95 16.50 -2.87 10.92
C GLU A 95 16.68 -3.14 12.42
N LYS A 96 16.83 -2.09 13.24
CA LYS A 96 16.92 -2.21 14.70
C LYS A 96 15.63 -2.71 15.35
N LEU A 97 14.47 -2.39 14.76
CA LEU A 97 13.16 -2.79 15.27
C LEU A 97 12.63 -4.06 14.60
N TYR A 98 13.28 -4.56 13.55
CA TYR A 98 12.73 -5.62 12.73
C TYR A 98 12.63 -6.96 13.45
N SER A 99 13.55 -7.28 14.37
CA SER A 99 13.46 -8.47 15.21
C SER A 99 12.14 -8.50 16.00
N TYR A 100 11.73 -7.36 16.56
CA TYR A 100 10.46 -7.22 17.26
C TYR A 100 9.26 -7.50 16.34
N VAL A 101 9.30 -6.98 15.10
CA VAL A 101 8.24 -7.20 14.10
C VAL A 101 8.18 -8.68 13.67
N LEU A 102 9.32 -9.35 13.56
CA LEU A 102 9.39 -10.78 13.26
C LEU A 102 8.80 -11.62 14.40
N ASP A 103 9.15 -11.31 15.65
CA ASP A 103 8.61 -11.99 16.83
C ASP A 103 7.11 -11.78 16.94
N TYR A 104 6.66 -10.53 16.74
CA TYR A 104 5.25 -10.16 16.69
C TYR A 104 4.47 -10.97 15.66
N SER A 105 4.93 -10.96 14.40
CA SER A 105 4.25 -11.64 13.29
C SER A 105 4.34 -13.17 13.33
N SER A 106 5.27 -13.71 14.12
CA SER A 106 5.41 -15.15 14.37
C SER A 106 4.63 -15.63 15.60
N SER A 107 4.16 -14.70 16.44
CA SER A 107 3.49 -14.99 17.70
C SER A 107 2.16 -15.74 17.51
N ARG A 108 1.78 -16.50 18.53
CA ARG A 108 0.49 -17.20 18.56
C ARG A 108 -0.69 -16.23 18.50
N GLU A 109 -0.64 -15.16 19.29
CA GLU A 109 -1.68 -14.14 19.36
C GLU A 109 -1.93 -13.51 17.97
N PHE A 110 -0.86 -13.17 17.25
CA PHE A 110 -0.97 -12.64 15.89
C PHE A 110 -1.66 -13.63 14.94
N LYS A 111 -1.27 -14.91 14.97
CA LYS A 111 -1.89 -15.95 14.13
C LYS A 111 -3.38 -16.13 14.44
N GLU A 112 -3.77 -16.06 15.72
CA GLU A 112 -5.17 -16.14 16.15
C GLU A 112 -5.97 -14.94 15.59
N LYS A 113 -5.44 -13.71 15.68
CA LYS A 113 -6.07 -12.51 15.08
C LYS A 113 -6.21 -12.62 13.55
N VAL A 114 -5.16 -13.10 12.87
CA VAL A 114 -5.21 -13.30 11.40
C VAL A 114 -6.28 -14.32 11.01
N ASN A 115 -6.43 -15.40 11.77
CA ASN A 115 -7.47 -16.39 11.53
C ASN A 115 -8.88 -15.81 11.73
N GLU A 116 -9.08 -15.01 12.78
CA GLU A 116 -10.34 -14.32 13.03
C GLU A 116 -10.69 -13.35 11.89
N VAL A 117 -9.72 -12.53 11.46
CA VAL A 117 -9.89 -11.64 10.30
C VAL A 117 -10.28 -12.43 9.05
N ASN A 118 -9.59 -13.54 8.75
CA ASN A 118 -9.92 -14.37 7.59
C ASN A 118 -11.38 -14.89 7.63
N LEU A 119 -11.84 -15.37 8.78
CA LEU A 119 -13.21 -15.90 8.94
C LEU A 119 -14.27 -14.79 8.80
N ASN A 120 -14.02 -13.64 9.43
CA ASN A 120 -14.94 -12.50 9.38
C ASN A 120 -15.00 -11.89 7.98
N SER A 121 -13.86 -11.69 7.32
CA SER A 121 -13.81 -11.16 5.95
C SER A 121 -14.49 -12.08 4.95
N LYS A 122 -14.38 -13.41 5.13
CA LYS A 122 -15.08 -14.38 4.28
C LYS A 122 -16.60 -14.26 4.42
N SER A 123 -17.10 -14.29 5.66
CA SER A 123 -18.53 -14.13 5.95
C SER A 123 -19.09 -12.80 5.42
N GLN A 124 -18.32 -11.71 5.55
CA GLN A 124 -18.71 -10.40 5.03
C GLN A 124 -18.76 -10.37 3.49
N ALA A 125 -17.77 -10.96 2.82
CA ALA A 125 -17.74 -11.04 1.36
C ALA A 125 -18.90 -11.87 0.79
N GLU A 126 -19.23 -13.01 1.42
CA GLU A 126 -20.38 -13.84 1.06
C GLU A 126 -21.71 -13.08 1.23
N ALA A 127 -21.88 -12.37 2.35
CA ALA A 127 -23.07 -11.56 2.59
C ALA A 127 -23.21 -10.40 1.59
N LEU A 128 -22.11 -9.67 1.34
CA LEU A 128 -22.10 -8.52 0.44
C LEU A 128 -22.33 -8.93 -1.01
N SER A 129 -21.65 -9.98 -1.47
CA SER A 129 -21.85 -10.53 -2.82
C SER A 129 -23.30 -11.00 -3.02
N SER A 130 -23.84 -11.79 -2.09
CA SER A 130 -25.24 -12.24 -2.13
C SER A 130 -26.23 -11.09 -2.21
N LYS A 131 -25.96 -10.00 -1.47
CA LYS A 131 -26.82 -8.81 -1.48
C LYS A 131 -26.80 -8.09 -2.82
N VAL A 132 -25.62 -7.84 -3.40
CA VAL A 132 -25.51 -7.06 -4.66
C VAL A 132 -25.85 -7.87 -5.91
N ILE A 133 -25.73 -9.20 -5.87
CA ILE A 133 -26.16 -10.09 -6.96
C ILE A 133 -27.68 -10.06 -7.08
N ASN A 134 -28.39 -10.15 -5.94
CA ASN A 134 -29.85 -10.26 -5.91
C ASN A 134 -30.57 -8.92 -5.96
N ASN A 135 -29.90 -7.80 -5.66
CA ASN A 135 -30.54 -6.48 -5.64
C ASN A 135 -30.38 -5.75 -6.99
N THR A 136 -31.52 -5.37 -7.58
CA THR A 136 -31.61 -4.60 -8.82
C THR A 136 -31.79 -3.10 -8.59
N ASP A 137 -32.20 -2.67 -7.40
CA ASP A 137 -32.40 -1.25 -7.08
C ASP A 137 -31.18 -0.64 -6.38
N THR A 138 -30.38 0.10 -7.15
CA THR A 138 -29.17 0.76 -6.66
C THR A 138 -29.45 1.95 -5.74
N ALA A 139 -30.69 2.48 -5.70
CA ALA A 139 -31.02 3.64 -4.87
C ALA A 139 -30.97 3.33 -3.36
N ILE A 140 -31.22 2.07 -2.99
CA ILE A 140 -31.31 1.59 -1.60
C ILE A 140 -29.94 1.16 -1.05
N LEU A 141 -28.94 1.04 -1.91
CA LEU A 141 -27.60 0.56 -1.53
C LEU A 141 -26.79 1.65 -0.80
N ASN A 142 -26.07 1.25 0.24
CA ASN A 142 -25.07 2.11 0.88
C ASN A 142 -23.82 2.26 -0.01
N LYS A 143 -22.84 3.06 0.43
CA LYS A 143 -21.62 3.33 -0.37
C LYS A 143 -20.85 2.05 -0.71
N GLU A 144 -20.59 1.19 0.27
CA GLU A 144 -19.85 -0.06 0.10
C GLU A 144 -20.59 -1.04 -0.83
N GLU A 145 -21.90 -1.13 -0.69
CA GLU A 145 -22.75 -1.96 -1.55
C GLU A 145 -22.80 -1.44 -2.99
N LYS A 146 -22.82 -0.13 -3.20
CA LYS A 146 -22.71 0.47 -4.54
C LYS A 146 -21.37 0.16 -5.18
N GLU A 147 -20.28 0.26 -4.43
CA GLU A 147 -18.94 -0.10 -4.92
C GLU A 147 -18.85 -1.59 -5.30
N ALA A 148 -19.39 -2.48 -4.46
CA ALA A 148 -19.47 -3.91 -4.76
C ALA A 148 -20.38 -4.22 -5.95
N LYS A 149 -21.49 -3.48 -6.13
CA LYS A 149 -22.37 -3.62 -7.30
C LYS A 149 -21.64 -3.17 -8.58
N ASN A 150 -20.97 -2.03 -8.56
CA ASN A 150 -20.19 -1.55 -9.70
C ASN A 150 -19.08 -2.54 -10.08
N LEU A 151 -18.42 -3.13 -9.09
CA LEU A 151 -17.45 -4.19 -9.30
C LEU A 151 -18.10 -5.41 -9.98
N TYR A 152 -19.29 -5.82 -9.54
CA TYR A 152 -20.00 -6.95 -10.15
C TYR A 152 -20.37 -6.70 -11.62
N GLU A 153 -20.87 -5.50 -11.93
CA GLU A 153 -21.16 -5.12 -13.32
C GLU A 153 -19.89 -5.12 -14.18
N ALA A 154 -18.78 -4.56 -13.68
CA ALA A 154 -17.49 -4.61 -14.38
C ALA A 154 -17.01 -6.05 -14.61
N ILE A 155 -17.14 -6.94 -13.63
CA ILE A 155 -16.78 -8.36 -13.77
C ILE A 155 -17.60 -9.00 -14.90
N LYS A 156 -18.93 -8.80 -14.93
CA LYS A 156 -19.80 -9.34 -15.98
C LYS A 156 -19.42 -8.82 -17.36
N GLU A 157 -19.24 -7.50 -17.47
CA GLU A 157 -18.84 -6.85 -18.72
C GLU A 157 -17.49 -7.38 -19.22
N ASN A 158 -16.53 -7.61 -18.33
CA ASN A 158 -15.19 -8.05 -18.70
C ASN A 158 -15.01 -9.57 -18.75
N TYR A 159 -15.98 -10.36 -18.31
CA TYR A 159 -15.86 -11.82 -18.20
C TYR A 159 -15.51 -12.48 -19.55
N HIS A 160 -16.04 -11.97 -20.65
CA HIS A 160 -15.75 -12.45 -22.00
C HIS A 160 -14.28 -12.22 -22.42
N LYS A 161 -13.56 -11.28 -21.79
CA LYS A 161 -12.15 -11.00 -22.07
C LYS A 161 -11.22 -12.06 -21.48
N LEU A 162 -11.70 -12.87 -20.53
CA LEU A 162 -10.97 -14.05 -20.08
C LEU A 162 -10.98 -15.11 -21.18
N PRO A 163 -9.83 -15.76 -21.48
CA PRO A 163 -9.80 -16.95 -22.33
C PRO A 163 -10.69 -18.04 -21.75
N GLU A 164 -11.36 -18.81 -22.60
CA GLU A 164 -12.26 -19.89 -22.17
C GLU A 164 -11.57 -20.88 -21.21
N SER A 165 -10.30 -21.21 -21.47
CA SER A 165 -9.47 -22.06 -20.61
C SER A 165 -9.20 -21.50 -19.19
N SER A 166 -9.50 -20.21 -18.96
CA SER A 166 -9.37 -19.53 -17.66
C SER A 166 -10.72 -19.23 -17.01
N ARG A 167 -11.85 -19.47 -17.69
CA ARG A 167 -13.20 -19.23 -17.15
C ARG A 167 -13.64 -20.38 -16.24
N SER A 168 -12.85 -20.66 -15.19
CA SER A 168 -13.10 -21.78 -14.28
C SER A 168 -14.10 -21.43 -13.15
N LYS A 169 -14.49 -20.16 -13.02
CA LYS A 169 -15.42 -19.67 -11.99
C LYS A 169 -16.47 -18.77 -12.63
N THR A 170 -17.66 -18.71 -12.05
CA THR A 170 -18.70 -17.78 -12.52
C THR A 170 -18.39 -16.32 -12.12
N PRO A 171 -19.01 -15.31 -12.77
CA PRO A 171 -18.88 -13.91 -12.34
C PRO A 171 -19.14 -13.67 -10.85
N GLU A 172 -20.13 -14.37 -10.27
CA GLU A 172 -20.48 -14.30 -8.86
C GLU A 172 -19.37 -14.84 -7.95
N GLN A 173 -18.77 -15.98 -8.33
CA GLN A 173 -17.64 -16.55 -7.60
C GLN A 173 -16.39 -15.67 -7.68
N TYR A 174 -16.16 -14.99 -8.81
CA TYR A 174 -15.09 -14.00 -8.93
C TYR A 174 -15.37 -12.76 -8.07
N LEU A 175 -16.61 -12.27 -8.04
CA LEU A 175 -17.01 -11.16 -7.18
C LEU A 175 -16.71 -11.49 -5.72
N GLU A 176 -17.19 -12.62 -5.21
CA GLU A 176 -16.99 -13.03 -3.82
C GLU A 176 -15.49 -13.10 -3.47
N LYS A 177 -14.67 -13.72 -4.34
CA LYS A 177 -13.22 -13.82 -4.13
C LYS A 177 -12.52 -12.46 -4.11
N ILE A 178 -12.84 -11.57 -5.05
CA ILE A 178 -12.25 -10.23 -5.11
C ILE A 178 -12.70 -9.39 -3.90
N LEU A 179 -13.96 -9.49 -3.50
CA LEU A 179 -14.46 -8.82 -2.30
C LEU A 179 -13.77 -9.35 -1.04
N PHE A 180 -13.63 -10.67 -0.91
CA PHE A 180 -12.89 -11.28 0.19
C PHE A 180 -11.47 -10.74 0.28
N ASP A 181 -10.72 -10.71 -0.82
CA ASP A 181 -9.34 -10.23 -0.83
C ASP A 181 -9.25 -8.75 -0.42
N LYS A 182 -10.17 -7.89 -0.93
CA LYS A 182 -10.22 -6.46 -0.58
C LYS A 182 -10.59 -6.22 0.89
N ILE A 183 -11.63 -6.88 1.38
CA ILE A 183 -12.10 -6.78 2.77
C ILE A 183 -11.02 -7.29 3.72
N LYS A 184 -10.43 -8.45 3.42
CA LYS A 184 -9.34 -9.06 4.20
C LYS A 184 -8.14 -8.12 4.28
N MET A 185 -7.68 -7.56 3.16
CA MET A 185 -6.52 -6.67 3.14
C MET A 185 -6.72 -5.46 4.04
N LYS A 186 -7.88 -4.81 3.94
CA LYS A 186 -8.23 -3.66 4.78
C LYS A 186 -8.33 -4.04 6.26
N ALA A 187 -9.06 -5.12 6.56
CA ALA A 187 -9.24 -5.57 7.94
C ALA A 187 -7.92 -6.02 8.60
N LEU A 188 -7.02 -6.66 7.83
CA LEU A 188 -5.67 -6.99 8.28
C LEU A 188 -4.87 -5.73 8.58
N GLU A 189 -4.86 -4.76 7.67
CA GLU A 189 -4.18 -3.48 7.92
C GLU A 189 -4.64 -2.83 9.22
N ASP A 190 -5.96 -2.63 9.37
CA ASP A 190 -6.55 -1.99 10.55
C ASP A 190 -6.22 -2.75 11.84
N THR A 191 -6.35 -4.08 11.82
CA THR A 191 -6.08 -4.94 12.98
C THR A 191 -4.61 -4.91 13.37
N ILE A 192 -3.72 -5.03 12.39
CA ILE A 192 -2.27 -5.07 12.62
C ILE A 192 -1.79 -3.71 13.11
N ILE A 193 -2.21 -2.61 12.48
CA ILE A 193 -1.84 -1.26 12.90
C ILE A 193 -2.30 -1.00 14.34
N SER A 194 -3.57 -1.27 14.65
CA SER A 194 -4.15 -1.02 15.96
C SER A 194 -3.40 -1.75 17.08
N ASP A 195 -2.93 -2.96 16.80
CA ASP A 195 -2.22 -3.80 17.76
C ASP A 195 -0.71 -3.51 17.81
N LEU A 196 -0.07 -3.34 16.65
CA LEU A 196 1.38 -3.18 16.51
C LEU A 196 1.86 -1.76 16.81
N GLU A 197 1.10 -0.71 16.48
CA GLU A 197 1.50 0.70 16.69
C GLU A 197 1.95 0.97 18.14
N PRO A 198 1.13 0.75 19.19
CA PRO A 198 1.54 1.05 20.56
C PRO A 198 2.72 0.18 21.02
N LYS A 199 2.76 -1.07 20.55
CA LYS A 199 3.78 -2.07 20.86
C LYS A 199 5.15 -1.69 20.29
N LEU A 200 5.18 -1.36 19.00
CA LEU A 200 6.38 -0.98 18.25
C LEU A 200 6.92 0.38 18.69
N VAL A 201 6.03 1.35 18.94
CA VAL A 201 6.43 2.68 19.44
C VAL A 201 7.10 2.57 20.81
N LYS A 202 6.53 1.77 21.72
CA LYS A 202 7.14 1.51 23.03
C LYS A 202 8.51 0.83 22.90
N GLU A 203 8.64 -0.14 22.00
CA GLU A 203 9.94 -0.78 21.76
C GLU A 203 10.96 0.21 21.18
N ALA A 204 10.53 1.09 20.28
CA ALA A 204 11.40 2.14 19.76
C ALA A 204 11.92 3.09 20.85
N GLU A 205 11.08 3.46 21.82
CA GLU A 205 11.52 4.25 22.98
C GLU A 205 12.56 3.51 23.81
N ASN A 206 12.41 2.20 24.04
CA ASN A 206 13.40 1.37 24.75
C ASN A 206 14.75 1.34 24.02
N GLN A 207 14.74 1.41 22.69
CA GLN A 207 15.92 1.46 21.83
C GLN A 207 16.51 2.88 21.71
N GLY A 208 15.95 3.87 22.42
CA GLY A 208 16.43 5.25 22.47
C GLY A 208 15.92 6.15 21.34
N PHE A 209 14.97 5.70 20.53
CA PHE A 209 14.33 6.54 19.53
C PHE A 209 13.36 7.53 20.18
N LYS A 210 13.24 8.72 19.58
CA LYS A 210 12.31 9.76 20.03
C LYS A 210 11.03 9.71 19.20
N LYS A 211 9.90 9.99 19.85
CA LYS A 211 8.60 10.12 19.19
C LYS A 211 8.45 11.49 18.56
N LEU A 212 7.70 11.55 17.46
CA LEU A 212 7.28 12.81 16.86
C LEU A 212 6.41 13.60 17.84
N THR A 213 6.59 14.92 17.86
CA THR A 213 5.77 15.81 18.68
C THR A 213 4.37 15.92 18.08
N GLU A 214 3.36 15.64 18.89
CA GLU A 214 1.96 15.82 18.51
C GLU A 214 1.58 17.31 18.57
N HIS A 215 0.94 17.83 17.52
CA HIS A 215 0.42 19.19 17.49
C HIS A 215 -1.11 19.18 17.51
N SER A 216 -1.70 19.93 18.44
CA SER A 216 -3.16 20.11 18.55
C SER A 216 -3.68 21.33 17.79
N LYS A 217 -2.81 22.32 17.52
CA LYS A 217 -3.05 23.53 16.72
C LYS A 217 -1.74 23.94 16.01
N ASP A 218 -1.84 24.67 14.89
CA ASP A 218 -0.71 25.26 14.14
C ASP A 218 0.30 24.27 13.53
N ARG A 219 -0.23 23.22 12.89
CA ARG A 219 0.56 22.26 12.12
C ARG A 219 1.00 22.83 10.77
N THR A 220 2.26 22.62 10.42
CA THR A 220 2.85 23.02 9.14
C THR A 220 2.99 21.82 8.20
N THR A 221 2.51 21.97 6.97
CA THR A 221 2.76 21.02 5.89
C THR A 221 3.67 21.66 4.84
N TYR A 222 4.86 21.10 4.66
CA TYR A 222 5.80 21.49 3.62
C TYR A 222 5.53 20.67 2.36
N CYS A 223 5.03 21.31 1.30
CA CYS A 223 4.69 20.63 0.06
C CYS A 223 5.66 20.98 -1.06
N PHE A 224 6.32 19.98 -1.63
CA PHE A 224 7.19 20.10 -2.79
C PHE A 224 6.60 19.32 -3.95
N TYR A 225 6.22 20.05 -5.00
CA TYR A 225 5.62 19.50 -6.21
C TYR A 225 6.48 19.84 -7.42
N GLY A 226 6.64 18.88 -8.32
CA GLY A 226 7.38 19.10 -9.55
C GLY A 226 7.79 17.79 -10.22
N ALA A 227 8.08 17.86 -11.52
CA ALA A 227 8.53 16.72 -12.30
C ALA A 227 9.77 16.04 -11.68
N PRO A 228 10.05 14.77 -12.01
CA PRO A 228 11.31 14.13 -11.64
C PRO A 228 12.51 15.01 -12.02
N ALA A 229 13.52 15.08 -11.14
CA ALA A 229 14.73 15.89 -11.34
C ALA A 229 14.52 17.40 -11.58
N SER A 230 13.35 17.98 -11.25
CA SER A 230 13.06 19.42 -11.42
C SER A 230 13.71 20.34 -10.36
N GLY A 231 14.71 19.86 -9.63
CA GLY A 231 15.35 20.61 -8.54
C GLY A 231 14.64 20.52 -7.17
N LYS A 232 13.62 19.67 -7.00
CA LYS A 232 12.88 19.51 -5.72
C LYS A 232 13.80 19.25 -4.52
N GLY A 233 14.77 18.36 -4.67
CA GLY A 233 15.73 18.04 -3.61
C GLY A 233 16.53 19.26 -3.14
N THR A 234 16.88 20.17 -4.05
CA THR A 234 17.53 21.44 -3.71
C THR A 234 16.58 22.34 -2.91
N SER A 235 15.31 22.43 -3.31
CA SER A 235 14.30 23.20 -2.56
C SER A 235 14.03 22.62 -1.17
N VAL A 236 13.98 21.29 -1.03
CA VAL A 236 13.87 20.62 0.28
C VAL A 236 15.08 20.95 1.16
N ALA A 237 16.30 20.92 0.62
CA ALA A 237 17.50 21.26 1.36
C ALA A 237 17.52 22.73 1.83
N MET A 238 17.06 23.67 0.98
CA MET A 238 16.94 25.09 1.35
C MET A 238 15.89 25.29 2.46
N ARG A 239 14.72 24.67 2.33
CA ARG A 239 13.66 24.78 3.35
C ARG A 239 14.03 24.10 4.66
N ARG A 240 14.80 23.01 4.62
CA ARG A 240 15.40 22.43 5.81
C ARG A 240 16.26 23.45 6.55
N LYS A 241 17.13 24.16 5.83
CA LYS A 241 17.99 25.19 6.41
C LYS A 241 17.17 26.31 7.06
N GLU A 242 16.19 26.85 6.33
CA GLU A 242 15.29 27.91 6.85
C GLU A 242 14.48 27.44 8.07
N ALA A 243 13.94 26.22 8.05
CA ALA A 243 13.19 25.66 9.17
C ALA A 243 14.09 25.55 10.43
N ILE A 244 15.32 25.07 10.27
CA ILE A 244 16.30 25.00 11.36
C ILE A 244 16.65 26.40 11.89
N GLU A 245 16.84 27.38 11.00
CA GLU A 245 17.08 28.79 11.38
C GLU A 245 15.89 29.39 12.14
N GLN A 246 14.67 28.93 11.86
CA GLN A 246 13.43 29.31 12.57
C GLN A 246 13.18 28.49 13.84
N GLY A 247 14.13 27.64 14.26
CA GLY A 247 14.03 26.83 15.46
C GLY A 247 13.16 25.58 15.33
N LYS A 248 12.75 25.18 14.12
CA LYS A 248 12.05 23.92 13.87
C LYS A 248 13.05 22.76 13.90
N ASN A 249 12.68 21.68 14.59
CA ASN A 249 13.45 20.46 14.58
C ASN A 249 13.11 19.63 13.34
N TRP A 250 14.02 19.57 12.36
CA TRP A 250 13.77 18.82 11.12
C TRP A 250 13.58 17.32 11.34
N SER A 251 14.15 16.72 12.39
CA SER A 251 13.89 15.32 12.72
C SER A 251 12.45 15.09 13.20
N ASP A 252 11.78 16.15 13.65
CA ASP A 252 10.46 16.13 14.27
C ASP A 252 9.33 16.46 13.27
N ILE A 253 9.46 15.94 12.05
CA ILE A 253 8.54 16.15 10.93
C ILE A 253 8.33 14.80 10.26
N VAL A 254 7.08 14.45 9.96
CA VAL A 254 6.72 13.26 9.17
C VAL A 254 7.23 13.42 7.75
N LYS A 255 8.00 12.44 7.26
CA LYS A 255 8.53 12.42 5.89
C LYS A 255 8.08 11.13 5.23
N ILE A 256 7.19 11.23 4.25
CA ILE A 256 6.70 10.08 3.48
C ILE A 256 7.23 10.22 2.06
N ASN A 257 8.18 9.34 1.71
CA ASN A 257 8.74 9.26 0.36
C ASN A 257 8.68 7.80 -0.13
N THR A 258 7.93 7.58 -1.21
CA THR A 258 7.79 6.29 -1.87
C THR A 258 9.13 5.73 -2.33
N ASP A 259 10.09 6.58 -2.70
CA ASP A 259 11.39 6.14 -3.20
C ASP A 259 12.20 5.46 -2.11
N SER A 260 12.17 6.03 -0.91
CA SER A 260 12.81 5.49 0.29
C SER A 260 12.18 4.17 0.75
N HIS A 261 10.93 3.88 0.36
CA HIS A 261 10.28 2.59 0.65
C HIS A 261 10.70 1.47 -0.29
N ARG A 262 11.19 1.79 -1.49
CA ARG A 262 11.63 0.78 -2.47
C ARG A 262 12.77 -0.07 -1.94
N ASP A 263 13.64 0.49 -1.11
CA ASP A 263 14.77 -0.23 -0.51
C ASP A 263 14.31 -1.42 0.36
N PHE A 264 13.13 -1.33 0.97
CA PHE A 264 12.58 -2.40 1.82
C PHE A 264 11.86 -3.50 1.03
N ILE A 265 11.57 -3.24 -0.24
CA ILE A 265 11.00 -4.20 -1.19
C ILE A 265 12.13 -4.93 -1.93
N ILE A 266 13.23 -4.21 -2.20
CA ILE A 266 14.41 -4.73 -2.88
C ILE A 266 15.23 -5.65 -1.97
N ASP A 267 15.16 -5.46 -0.64
CA ASP A 267 15.91 -6.25 0.34
C ASP A 267 15.28 -7.64 0.57
N ASP A 268 15.31 -8.46 -0.47
CA ASP A 268 15.53 -9.88 -0.35
C ASP A 268 17.02 -10.12 -0.56
N ARG A 269 17.65 -10.86 0.36
CA ARG A 269 19.05 -11.34 0.30
C ARG A 269 19.32 -12.29 -0.90
N LEU A 270 18.52 -12.20 -1.97
CA LEU A 270 18.46 -13.06 -3.15
C LEU A 270 18.61 -12.33 -4.49
N THR A 271 18.76 -10.99 -4.55
CA THR A 271 18.84 -10.30 -5.86
C THR A 271 20.10 -9.44 -6.04
N THR A 272 21.25 -10.12 -6.17
CA THR A 272 22.57 -9.54 -6.47
C THR A 272 22.77 -9.04 -7.90
N SER A 273 21.75 -9.03 -8.75
CA SER A 273 21.89 -8.53 -10.12
C SER A 273 20.77 -7.57 -10.51
N LYS A 274 21.15 -6.28 -10.63
CA LYS A 274 20.41 -5.15 -11.25
C LYS A 274 19.24 -4.60 -10.42
N ILE A 275 19.57 -3.91 -9.33
CA ILE A 275 18.64 -3.13 -8.49
C ILE A 275 17.98 -1.98 -9.29
N GLU A 276 18.74 -1.29 -10.15
CA GLU A 276 18.27 -0.14 -10.92
C GLU A 276 17.18 -0.49 -11.96
N ASN A 277 17.23 -1.70 -12.53
CA ASN A 277 16.25 -2.15 -13.53
C ASN A 277 14.90 -2.58 -12.92
N LYS A 278 14.79 -2.73 -11.60
CA LYS A 278 13.57 -3.19 -10.92
C LYS A 278 12.74 -2.06 -10.33
N SER A 279 13.21 -0.81 -10.46
CA SER A 279 12.53 0.37 -9.91
C SER A 279 11.05 0.49 -10.30
N PRO A 280 10.64 0.27 -11.57
CA PRO A 280 9.22 0.32 -11.92
C PRO A 280 8.40 -0.83 -11.33
N LEU A 281 9.00 -2.02 -11.19
CA LEU A 281 8.33 -3.22 -10.68
C LEU A 281 7.98 -3.12 -9.20
N ASN A 282 8.75 -2.34 -8.44
CA ASN A 282 8.58 -2.18 -7.00
C ASN A 282 7.70 -0.98 -6.64
N HIS A 283 7.41 -0.09 -7.59
CA HIS A 283 6.78 1.18 -7.31
C HIS A 283 5.38 1.03 -6.72
N ALA A 284 4.57 0.11 -7.24
CA ALA A 284 3.22 -0.14 -6.72
C ALA A 284 3.24 -0.60 -5.25
N GLU A 285 4.18 -1.51 -4.91
CA GLU A 285 4.34 -2.01 -3.54
C GLU A 285 4.89 -0.94 -2.60
N ALA A 286 5.81 -0.10 -3.07
CA ALA A 286 6.33 1.03 -2.30
C ALA A 286 5.22 2.05 -2.05
N GLY A 287 4.41 2.32 -3.07
CA GLY A 287 3.23 3.18 -2.97
C GLY A 287 2.22 2.66 -1.96
N PHE A 288 2.09 1.33 -1.80
CA PHE A 288 1.25 0.74 -0.77
C PHE A 288 1.71 1.10 0.65
N ILE A 289 3.03 1.12 0.92
CA ILE A 289 3.62 1.57 2.20
C ILE A 289 3.38 3.06 2.43
N SER A 290 3.58 3.89 1.40
CA SER A 290 3.25 5.32 1.46
C SER A 290 1.78 5.55 1.78
N ASN A 291 0.87 4.82 1.13
CA ASN A 291 -0.57 4.93 1.35
C ASN A 291 -0.98 4.53 2.78
N MET A 292 -0.39 3.48 3.35
CA MET A 292 -0.54 3.14 4.77
C MET A 292 -0.07 4.29 5.68
N SER A 293 1.09 4.87 5.36
CA SER A 293 1.64 6.01 6.13
C SER A 293 0.71 7.22 6.06
N TYR A 294 0.13 7.52 4.90
CA TYR A 294 -0.84 8.61 4.75
C TYR A 294 -2.13 8.36 5.54
N ARG A 295 -2.68 7.14 5.54
CA ARG A 295 -3.88 6.80 6.32
C ARG A 295 -3.63 6.90 7.83
N LEU A 296 -2.48 6.42 8.30
CA LEU A 296 -2.04 6.59 9.70
C LEU A 296 -1.93 8.05 10.08
N TYR A 297 -1.31 8.85 9.21
CA TYR A 297 -1.19 10.28 9.43
C TYR A 297 -2.57 10.96 9.47
N GLU A 298 -3.46 10.64 8.53
CA GLU A 298 -4.84 11.15 8.48
C GLU A 298 -5.62 10.83 9.76
N LYS A 299 -5.47 9.63 10.31
CA LYS A 299 -6.03 9.28 11.62
C LYS A 299 -5.54 10.22 12.71
N LYS A 300 -4.23 10.51 12.76
CA LYS A 300 -3.66 11.49 13.70
C LYS A 300 -4.17 12.91 13.46
N VAL A 301 -4.47 13.29 12.22
CA VAL A 301 -5.11 14.59 11.89
C VAL A 301 -6.49 14.65 12.52
N ASN A 302 -7.30 13.61 12.30
CA ASN A 302 -8.66 13.51 12.84
C ASN A 302 -8.67 13.50 14.37
N ASP A 303 -7.61 12.96 14.99
CA ASP A 303 -7.43 12.94 16.45
C ASP A 303 -6.83 14.24 17.02
N ASN A 304 -6.53 15.26 16.19
CA ASN A 304 -5.82 16.50 16.56
C ASN A 304 -4.45 16.25 17.24
N LYS A 305 -3.71 15.28 16.72
CA LYS A 305 -2.40 14.84 17.21
C LYS A 305 -1.34 14.73 16.11
N ALA A 306 -1.65 15.21 14.91
CA ALA A 306 -0.74 15.08 13.77
C ALA A 306 0.51 15.97 13.95
N PRO A 307 1.72 15.41 13.77
CA PRO A 307 2.94 16.19 13.68
C PRO A 307 3.00 17.06 12.41
N ASP A 308 3.97 17.96 12.36
CA ASP A 308 4.35 18.65 11.12
C ASP A 308 4.70 17.60 10.04
N MET A 309 4.46 17.93 8.77
CA MET A 309 4.65 16.98 7.66
C MET A 309 5.37 17.59 6.48
N LEU A 310 6.19 16.78 5.82
CA LEU A 310 6.78 17.05 4.52
C LEU A 310 6.21 16.09 3.48
N VAL A 311 5.68 16.66 2.40
CA VAL A 311 5.20 15.94 1.22
C VAL A 311 6.10 16.31 0.06
N ASP A 312 6.88 15.34 -0.44
CA ASP A 312 7.64 15.44 -1.68
C ASP A 312 7.05 14.49 -2.71
N THR A 313 6.43 15.02 -3.77
CA THR A 313 5.78 14.19 -4.78
C THR A 313 5.84 14.81 -6.18
N ILE A 314 5.68 13.96 -7.20
CA ILE A 314 5.80 14.33 -8.61
C ILE A 314 4.60 15.18 -9.09
N MET A 315 3.41 14.98 -8.51
CA MET A 315 2.21 15.83 -8.62
C MET A 315 1.21 15.45 -7.51
N PRO A 316 0.33 16.36 -7.06
CA PRO A 316 -0.78 15.98 -6.19
C PRO A 316 -1.81 15.19 -7.01
N ASN A 317 -2.04 13.91 -6.67
CA ASN A 317 -3.38 13.37 -6.83
C ASN A 317 -4.29 14.15 -5.87
N GLN A 318 -5.53 14.44 -6.27
CA GLN A 318 -6.52 15.26 -5.54
C GLN A 318 -6.80 14.83 -4.07
N TYR A 319 -6.18 13.76 -3.59
CA TYR A 319 -6.35 13.17 -2.26
C TYR A 319 -5.52 13.80 -1.15
N ILE A 320 -4.55 14.70 -1.43
CA ILE A 320 -3.57 15.08 -0.40
C ILE A 320 -4.13 16.05 0.67
N LEU A 321 -5.19 16.83 0.42
CA LEU A 321 -5.76 17.71 1.46
C LEU A 321 -7.26 17.92 1.26
N GLY A 322 -8.07 17.10 1.93
CA GLY A 322 -9.47 17.44 2.19
C GLY A 322 -9.55 18.63 3.14
N TYR A 323 -9.49 19.84 2.61
CA TYR A 323 -10.03 20.99 3.33
C TYR A 323 -11.54 20.83 3.32
N GLY A 324 -12.12 20.74 4.52
CA GLY A 324 -13.56 20.72 4.70
C GLY A 324 -14.19 21.91 3.98
N SER A 325 -15.16 21.60 3.11
CA SER A 325 -16.21 22.51 2.69
C SER A 325 -17.47 22.16 3.47
#